data_AF-A0A6G3D617-F1
#
_entry.id   AF-A0A6G3D617-F1
#
_cell.length_a   1.000
_cell.length_b   1.000
_cell.length_c   1.000
_cell.angle_alpha   90.00
_cell.angle_beta   90.00
_cell.angle_gamma   90.00
#
_symmetry.space_group_name_H-M   'P 1'
#
loop_
_entity.id
_entity.type
_entity.pdbx_description
1 polymer ?
#
loop_
_entity_poly.entity_id
_entity_poly.type
_entity_poly.pdbx_seq_one_letter_code
_entity_poly.pdbx_strand_id
1 'polypeptide(L)'
;LLHPGRDAGGRRRYGADDLTRVATILLLKEAGLGLNTIRSLTTGADRATRHAILGPAAEELRSTIAAARASLELIEGGLNCDFEDVTQCPNYRRLITERVGTTQ
;
A
#
# COMPACT_ATOMS: atom_id res chain seq x y z
N LEU A 1 -15.12 -8.86 -10.61
CA LEU A 1 -14.84 -8.59 -9.18
C LEU A 1 -15.73 -9.43 -8.30
N LEU A 2 -17.06 -9.35 -8.41
CA LEU A 2 -17.96 -10.32 -7.75
C LEU A 2 -18.79 -11.07 -8.80
N HIS A 3 -19.00 -12.35 -8.57
CA HIS A 3 -19.77 -13.25 -9.43
C HIS A 3 -20.75 -14.09 -8.59
N PRO A 4 -21.66 -13.45 -7.83
CA PRO A 4 -22.59 -14.16 -6.96
C PRO A 4 -23.59 -14.99 -7.78
N GLY A 5 -23.98 -16.13 -7.24
CA GLY A 5 -25.10 -16.91 -7.80
C GLY A 5 -26.41 -16.13 -7.74
N ARG A 6 -27.44 -16.63 -8.44
CA ARG A 6 -28.79 -16.05 -8.41
C ARG A 6 -29.80 -17.08 -7.90
N ASP A 7 -30.81 -16.61 -7.17
CA ASP A 7 -31.95 -17.44 -6.77
C ASP A 7 -32.95 -17.62 -7.94
N ALA A 8 -33.99 -18.44 -7.72
CA ALA A 8 -35.03 -18.69 -8.73
C ALA A 8 -35.82 -17.43 -9.11
N GLY A 9 -35.80 -16.38 -8.27
CA GLY A 9 -36.37 -15.07 -8.56
C GLY A 9 -35.38 -14.08 -9.19
N GLY A 10 -34.17 -14.53 -9.56
CA GLY A 10 -33.13 -13.70 -10.16
C GLY A 10 -32.35 -12.80 -9.20
N ARG A 11 -32.59 -12.86 -7.89
CA ARG A 11 -31.89 -12.06 -6.88
C ARG A 11 -30.49 -12.64 -6.61
N ARG A 12 -29.51 -11.76 -6.41
CA ARG A 12 -28.13 -12.17 -6.09
C ARG A 12 -28.09 -12.85 -4.72
N ARG A 13 -27.43 -14.00 -4.62
CA ARG A 13 -27.12 -14.69 -3.37
C ARG A 13 -25.63 -14.61 -3.12
N TYR A 14 -25.26 -14.08 -1.97
CA TYR A 14 -23.87 -13.97 -1.54
C TYR A 14 -23.56 -15.08 -0.54
N GLY A 15 -22.50 -15.83 -0.79
CA GLY A 15 -22.00 -16.88 0.10
C GLY A 15 -20.78 -16.44 0.89
N ALA A 16 -20.24 -17.36 1.70
CA ALA A 16 -18.99 -17.13 2.43
C ALA A 16 -17.81 -16.78 1.50
N ASP A 17 -17.74 -17.38 0.31
CA ASP A 17 -16.70 -17.08 -0.68
C ASP A 17 -16.77 -15.64 -1.21
N ASP A 18 -17.98 -15.09 -1.35
CA ASP A 18 -18.17 -13.70 -1.74
C ASP A 18 -17.70 -12.74 -0.63
N LEU A 19 -17.91 -13.09 0.64
CA LEU A 19 -17.38 -12.30 1.77
C LEU A 19 -15.86 -12.24 1.74
N THR A 20 -15.19 -13.38 1.58
CA THR A 20 -13.73 -13.45 1.45
C THR A 20 -13.23 -12.63 0.25
N ARG A 21 -13.95 -12.68 -0.87
CA ARG A 21 -13.61 -11.92 -2.06
C ARG A 21 -13.77 -10.41 -1.85
N VAL A 22 -14.84 -9.97 -1.18
CA VAL A 22 -15.02 -8.55 -0.81
C VAL A 22 -13.92 -8.09 0.12
N ALA A 23 -13.60 -8.86 1.17
CA ALA A 23 -12.53 -8.52 2.10
C ALA A 23 -11.19 -8.37 1.37
N THR A 24 -10.88 -9.28 0.45
CA THR A 24 -9.66 -9.21 -0.38
C THR A 24 -9.66 -7.95 -1.27
N ILE A 25 -10.78 -7.62 -1.90
CA ILE A 25 -10.88 -6.40 -2.74
C ILE A 25 -10.63 -5.14 -1.91
N LEU A 26 -11.20 -5.06 -0.70
CA LEU A 26 -11.03 -3.91 0.19
C LEU A 26 -9.58 -3.77 0.63
N LEU A 27 -8.95 -4.86 1.10
CA LEU A 27 -7.56 -4.84 1.58
C LEU A 27 -6.56 -4.53 0.46
N LEU A 28 -6.77 -5.05 -0.75
CA LEU A 28 -5.90 -4.73 -1.89
C LEU A 28 -6.08 -3.29 -2.35
N LYS A 29 -7.29 -2.74 -2.25
CA LYS A 29 -7.53 -1.32 -2.54
C LYS A 29 -6.85 -0.42 -1.51
N GLU A 30 -6.91 -0.78 -0.22
CA GLU A 30 -6.21 -0.08 0.85
C GLU A 30 -4.68 -0.13 0.66
N ALA A 31 -4.17 -1.26 0.16
CA ALA A 31 -2.77 -1.42 -0.24
C ALA A 31 -2.38 -0.65 -1.53
N GLY A 32 -3.31 0.10 -2.14
CA GLY A 32 -3.05 0.95 -3.30
C GLY A 32 -3.30 0.30 -4.66
N LEU A 33 -3.76 -0.95 -4.73
CA LEU A 33 -4.00 -1.61 -6.02
C LEU A 33 -5.27 -1.09 -6.69
N GLY A 34 -5.16 -0.82 -8.00
CA GLY A 34 -6.31 -0.45 -8.83
C GLY A 34 -7.31 -1.60 -9.05
N LEU A 35 -8.59 -1.26 -9.27
CA LEU A 35 -9.67 -2.25 -9.45
C LEU A 35 -9.48 -3.17 -10.67
N ASN A 36 -8.77 -2.71 -11.72
CA ASN A 36 -8.44 -3.53 -12.87
C ASN A 36 -7.45 -4.64 -12.51
N THR A 37 -6.41 -4.32 -11.75
CA THR A 37 -5.43 -5.27 -11.23
C THR A 37 -6.09 -6.29 -10.29
N ILE A 38 -6.97 -5.82 -9.40
CA ILE A 38 -7.74 -6.68 -8.49
C ILE A 38 -8.70 -7.60 -9.26
N ARG A 39 -9.28 -7.12 -10.37
CA ARG A 39 -10.12 -7.96 -11.24
C ARG A 39 -9.34 -9.13 -11.79
N SER A 40 -8.14 -8.90 -12.33
CA SER A 40 -7.28 -9.96 -12.87
C SER A 40 -6.92 -11.02 -11.83
N LEU A 41 -6.77 -10.65 -10.55
CA LEU A 41 -6.55 -11.60 -9.45
C LEU A 41 -7.79 -12.43 -9.10
N THR A 42 -8.98 -11.82 -9.14
CA THR A 42 -10.22 -12.40 -8.62
C THR A 42 -10.98 -13.27 -9.63
N THR A 43 -10.59 -13.25 -10.91
CA THR A 43 -11.21 -14.04 -12.01
C THR A 43 -10.53 -15.39 -12.25
N GLY A 44 -9.95 -16.02 -11.22
CA GLY A 44 -9.35 -17.36 -11.33
C GLY A 44 -7.90 -17.36 -11.81
N ALA A 45 -7.12 -16.35 -11.42
CA ALA A 45 -5.68 -16.31 -11.72
C ALA A 45 -4.96 -17.56 -11.21
N ASP A 46 -4.14 -18.16 -12.07
CA ASP A 46 -3.21 -19.20 -11.67
C ASP A 46 -2.07 -18.60 -10.81
N ARG A 47 -1.22 -19.48 -10.27
CA ARG A 47 -0.12 -19.06 -9.40
C ARG A 47 0.82 -18.08 -10.10
N ALA A 48 1.17 -18.33 -11.36
CA ALA A 48 2.10 -17.49 -12.12
C ALA A 48 1.54 -16.08 -12.32
N THR A 49 0.29 -15.98 -12.77
CA THR A 49 -0.42 -14.72 -12.96
C THR A 49 -0.54 -13.95 -11.65
N ARG A 50 -0.84 -14.64 -10.54
CA ARG A 50 -0.89 -14.02 -9.21
C ARG A 50 0.47 -13.43 -8.81
N HIS A 51 1.57 -14.15 -9.03
CA HIS A 51 2.91 -13.64 -8.73
C HIS A 51 3.28 -12.44 -9.62
N ALA A 52 2.96 -12.51 -10.92
CA ALA A 52 3.21 -11.42 -11.86
C ALA A 52 2.46 -10.13 -11.50
N ILE A 53 1.29 -10.25 -10.87
CA ILE A 53 0.50 -9.10 -10.41
C ILE A 53 0.97 -8.59 -9.04
N LEU A 54 1.08 -9.49 -8.05
CA LEU A 54 1.36 -9.10 -6.66
C LEU A 54 2.82 -8.73 -6.43
N GLY A 55 3.76 -9.25 -7.23
CA GLY A 55 5.19 -8.94 -7.12
C GLY A 55 5.46 -7.44 -7.30
N PRO A 56 5.15 -6.86 -8.46
CA PRO A 56 5.32 -5.42 -8.70
C PRO A 56 4.58 -4.55 -7.69
N ALA A 57 3.33 -4.91 -7.34
CA ALA A 57 2.56 -4.18 -6.34
C ALA A 57 3.21 -4.20 -4.95
N ALA A 58 3.83 -5.32 -4.56
CA ALA A 58 4.57 -5.41 -3.31
C ALA A 58 5.83 -4.53 -3.33
N GLU A 59 6.56 -4.46 -4.45
CA GLU A 59 7.72 -3.57 -4.56
C GLU A 59 7.33 -2.09 -4.51
N GLU A 60 6.24 -1.71 -5.18
CA GLU A 60 5.70 -0.35 -5.13
C GLU A 60 5.30 0.05 -3.70
N LEU A 61 4.61 -0.86 -2.98
CA LEU A 61 4.25 -0.64 -1.59
C LEU A 61 5.49 -0.54 -0.68
N ARG A 62 6.51 -1.39 -0.88
CA ARG A 62 7.78 -1.29 -0.13
C ARG A 62 8.49 0.04 -0.38
N SER A 63 8.53 0.51 -1.62
CA SER A 63 9.10 1.81 -1.98
C SER A 63 8.36 2.95 -1.27
N THR A 64 7.03 2.91 -1.29
CA THR A 64 6.18 3.88 -0.60
C THR A 64 6.43 3.89 0.91
N ILE A 65 6.50 2.71 1.53
CA ILE A 65 6.80 2.57 2.97
C ILE A 65 8.19 3.12 3.29
N ALA A 66 9.19 2.85 2.46
CA ALA A 66 10.55 3.36 2.67
C ALA A 66 10.58 4.90 2.61
N ALA A 67 9.92 5.49 1.61
CA ALA A 67 9.81 6.94 1.49
C ALA A 67 9.05 7.58 2.68
N ALA A 68 7.96 6.94 3.13
CA ALA A 68 7.21 7.39 4.29
C ALA A 68 8.03 7.29 5.58
N ARG A 69 8.78 6.21 5.79
CA ARG A 69 9.68 6.05 6.94
C ARG A 69 10.79 7.10 6.97
N ALA A 70 11.42 7.37 5.83
CA ALA A 70 12.44 8.43 5.74
C ALA A 70 11.84 9.81 6.04
N SER A 71 10.58 10.05 5.64
CA SER A 71 9.88 11.29 5.96
C SER A 71 9.52 11.38 7.45
N LEU A 72 9.12 10.26 8.06
CA LEU A 72 8.84 10.18 9.49
C LEU A 72 10.10 10.45 10.32
N GLU A 73 11.24 9.87 9.95
CA GLU A 73 12.52 10.09 10.64
C GLU A 73 12.90 11.58 10.67
N LEU A 74 12.64 12.31 9.57
CA LEU A 74 12.85 13.75 9.55
C LEU A 74 11.93 14.46 10.56
N ILE A 75 10.64 14.15 10.55
CA ILE A 75 9.66 14.74 11.47
C ILE A 75 10.05 14.46 12.93
N GLU A 76 10.37 13.21 13.25
CA GLU A 76 10.80 12.79 14.59
C GLU A 76 12.13 13.43 15.00
N GLY A 77 13.06 13.60 14.07
CA GLY A 77 14.31 14.31 14.32
C GLY A 77 14.10 15.78 14.71
N GLY A 78 13.07 16.42 14.16
CA GLY A 78 12.67 17.77 14.55
C GLY A 78 11.98 17.81 15.90
N LEU A 79 11.05 16.87 16.16
CA LEU A 79 10.34 16.76 17.44
C LEU A 79 11.27 16.47 18.63
N ASN A 80 12.32 15.69 18.41
CA ASN A 80 13.30 15.31 19.43
C ASN A 80 14.45 16.33 19.56
N CYS A 81 14.41 17.47 18.87
CA CYS A 81 15.44 18.48 19.01
C CYS A 81 15.09 19.49 20.10
N ASP A 82 16.06 19.76 20.99
CA ASP A 82 15.90 20.71 22.10
C ASP A 82 16.12 22.19 21.67
N PHE A 83 16.53 22.45 20.42
CA PHE A 83 16.75 23.81 19.92
C PHE A 83 15.40 24.47 19.60
N GLU A 84 15.24 25.73 20.01
CA GLU A 84 14.05 26.54 19.68
C GLU A 84 13.91 26.74 18.15
N ASP A 85 15.05 26.90 17.47
CA ASP A 85 15.14 26.82 16.01
C ASP A 85 15.72 25.47 15.59
N VAL A 86 14.82 24.59 15.13
CA VAL A 86 15.17 23.24 14.66
C VAL A 86 16.17 23.26 13.49
N THR A 87 16.24 24.34 12.70
CA THR A 87 17.17 24.45 11.57
C THR A 87 18.61 24.66 12.02
N GLN A 88 18.84 25.09 13.27
CA GLN A 88 20.16 25.19 13.88
C GLN A 88 20.62 23.87 14.52
N CYS A 89 19.70 22.93 14.71
CA CYS A 89 19.97 21.63 15.32
C CYS A 89 20.94 20.79 14.47
N PRO A 90 22.15 20.45 14.99
CA PRO A 90 23.15 19.72 14.20
C PRO A 90 22.66 18.35 13.71
N ASN A 91 21.94 17.63 14.57
CA ASN A 91 21.37 16.32 14.23
C ASN A 91 20.32 16.42 13.12
N TYR A 92 19.45 17.42 13.21
CA TYR A 92 18.41 17.64 12.19
C TYR A 92 19.02 18.05 10.83
N ARG A 93 20.01 18.95 10.83
CA ARG A 93 20.74 19.32 9.61
C ARG A 93 21.44 18.12 8.96
N ARG A 94 21.98 17.20 9.76
CA ARG A 94 22.58 15.95 9.26
C ARG A 94 21.53 15.10 8.54
N LEU A 95 20.36 14.87 9.16
CA LEU A 95 19.25 14.12 8.54
C LEU A 95 18.80 14.75 7.20
N ILE A 96 18.67 16.08 7.15
CA ILE A 96 18.35 16.79 5.90
C ILE A 96 19.43 16.54 4.85
N THR A 97 20.70 16.65 5.22
CA THR A 97 21.83 16.50 4.30
C THR A 97 21.90 15.08 3.74
N GLU A 98 21.71 14.06 4.57
CA GLU A 98 21.62 12.66 4.16
C GLU A 98 20.48 12.45 3.14
N ARG A 99 19.33 13.10 3.35
CA ARG A 99 18.15 12.99 2.49
C ARG A 99 18.29 13.70 1.14
N VAL A 100 18.84 14.92 1.14
CA VAL A 100 19.10 15.68 -0.10
C VAL A 100 20.21 15.01 -0.90
N GLY A 101 21.23 14.47 -0.23
CA GLY A 101 22.33 13.74 -0.86
C GLY A 101 21.93 12.43 -1.54
N THR A 102 20.83 11.79 -1.13
CA THR A 102 20.29 10.56 -1.74
C THR A 102 19.39 10.79 -2.95
N THR A 103 19.06 12.05 -3.31
CA THR A 103 18.13 12.36 -4.40
C THR A 103 18.84 12.54 -5.77
N GLN A 104 19.99 11.88 -5.99
CA GLN A 104 20.72 11.86 -7.26
C GLN A 104 20.49 10.57 -8.04
#